data_AF-A0A926V4S9-F1
#
_entry.id   AF-A0A926V4S9-F1
#
_cell.length_a   1.000
_cell.length_b   1.000
_cell.length_c   1.000
_cell.angle_alpha   90.00
_cell.angle_beta   90.00
_cell.angle_gamma   90.00
#
_symmetry.space_group_name_H-M   'P 1'
#
loop_
_entity.id
_entity.type
_entity.pdbx_description
1 polymer ?
#
loop_
_entity_poly.entity_id
_entity_poly.type
_entity_poly.pdbx_seq_one_letter_code
_entity_poly.pdbx_strand_id
1 'polypeptide(L)'
;MLRHHLESGRFISGVASNWWRLVSLEWPYVVIAVMARDSIEYGFRFHCSDYPQTPVTAQPWDFHFNTPLSVDKWPTGRSRVPLAFNPSWKNGTCLYLPCDRLSIEGHDPWRTQHPELLWDPDKGICKYLGIIHEYLNSSDYEGRRNA
;
A
#
# COMPACT_ATOMS: atom_id res chain seq x y z
N MET A 1 9.92 -10.84 12.81
CA MET A 1 10.00 -9.45 12.36
C MET A 1 8.66 -8.85 11.93
N LEU A 2 7.94 -9.37 10.92
CA LEU A 2 6.64 -8.78 10.51
C LEU A 2 5.64 -8.64 11.67
N ARG A 3 5.51 -9.68 12.51
CA ARG A 3 4.65 -9.62 13.71
C ARG A 3 5.00 -8.44 14.63
N HIS A 4 6.29 -8.18 14.88
CA HIS A 4 6.72 -7.03 15.69
C HIS A 4 6.27 -5.69 15.10
N HIS A 5 6.29 -5.54 13.77
CA HIS A 5 5.77 -4.32 13.16
C HIS A 5 4.24 -4.22 13.22
N LEU A 6 3.52 -5.34 13.13
CA LEU A 6 2.06 -5.38 13.33
C LEU A 6 1.65 -5.16 14.79
N GLU A 7 2.54 -5.44 15.74
CA GLU A 7 2.35 -5.20 17.18
C GLU A 7 2.95 -3.86 17.63
N SER A 8 3.57 -3.10 16.72
CA SER A 8 4.18 -1.82 17.04
C SER A 8 3.13 -0.77 17.40
N GLY A 9 3.51 0.19 18.25
CA GLY A 9 2.63 1.30 18.63
C GLY A 9 2.10 2.09 17.43
N ARG A 10 2.89 2.24 16.36
CA ARG A 10 2.43 2.91 15.13
C ARG A 10 1.33 2.12 14.42
N PHE A 11 1.48 0.79 14.32
CA PHE A 11 0.45 -0.02 13.70
C PHE A 11 -0.85 0.01 14.51
N ILE A 12 -0.74 -0.20 15.82
CA ILE A 12 -1.87 -0.18 16.77
C ILE A 12 -2.57 1.18 16.74
N SER A 13 -1.83 2.28 16.75
CA SER A 13 -2.40 3.63 16.66
C SER A 13 -3.17 3.85 15.36
N GLY A 14 -2.66 3.34 14.24
CA GLY A 14 -3.37 3.42 12.95
C GLY A 14 -4.66 2.60 12.96
N VAL A 15 -4.66 1.42 13.60
CA VAL A 15 -5.88 0.62 13.81
C VAL A 15 -6.89 1.37 14.69
N ALA A 16 -6.46 1.92 15.83
CA ALA A 16 -7.32 2.68 16.73
C ALA A 16 -7.90 3.95 16.07
N SER A 17 -7.18 4.53 15.11
CA SER A 17 -7.61 5.71 14.35
C SER A 17 -8.45 5.37 13.13
N ASN A 18 -8.77 4.08 12.92
CA ASN A 18 -9.49 3.58 11.75
C ASN A 18 -8.80 3.89 10.41
N TRP A 19 -7.46 4.02 10.40
CA TRP A 19 -6.68 4.25 9.18
C TRP A 19 -6.50 2.97 8.39
N TRP A 20 -6.29 1.86 9.09
CA TRP A 20 -6.13 0.54 8.52
C TRP A 20 -6.49 -0.55 9.50
N ARG A 21 -6.68 -1.77 9.01
CA ARG A 21 -6.84 -2.97 9.83
C ARG A 21 -6.20 -4.18 9.16
N LEU A 22 -5.68 -5.09 9.98
CA LEU A 22 -5.20 -6.39 9.52
C LEU A 22 -6.42 -7.23 9.07
N VAL A 23 -6.39 -7.76 7.86
CA VAL A 23 -7.45 -8.63 7.32
C VAL A 23 -7.05 -10.10 7.45
N SER A 24 -5.86 -10.46 6.97
CA SER A 24 -5.32 -11.81 7.09
C SER A 24 -3.80 -11.80 7.09
N LEU A 25 -3.21 -12.85 7.67
CA LEU A 25 -1.76 -13.11 7.65
C LEU A 25 -1.54 -14.58 7.33
N GLU A 26 -1.16 -14.85 6.08
CA GLU A 26 -0.89 -16.17 5.52
C GLU A 26 0.49 -16.14 4.85
N TRP A 27 1.53 -16.37 5.66
CA TRP A 27 2.91 -16.18 5.22
C TRP A 27 3.21 -16.90 3.89
N PRO A 28 3.86 -16.22 2.90
CA PRO A 28 4.50 -14.90 2.98
C PRO A 28 3.58 -13.71 2.70
N TYR A 29 2.26 -13.90 2.68
CA TYR A 29 1.31 -12.85 2.37
C TYR A 29 0.64 -12.26 3.60
N VAL A 30 0.41 -10.95 3.57
CA VAL A 30 -0.45 -10.25 4.54
C VAL A 30 -1.41 -9.35 3.78
N VAL A 31 -2.68 -9.37 4.17
CA VAL A 31 -3.69 -8.48 3.60
C VAL A 31 -4.08 -7.45 4.65
N ILE A 32 -3.97 -6.18 4.29
CA ILE A 32 -4.30 -5.04 5.17
C ILE A 32 -5.27 -4.15 4.41
N ALA A 33 -6.39 -3.83 5.04
CA ALA A 33 -7.34 -2.88 4.51
C ALA A 33 -6.96 -1.47 4.99
N VAL A 34 -7.01 -0.49 4.10
CA VAL A 34 -6.76 0.94 4.40
C VAL A 34 -8.03 1.73 4.10
N MET A 35 -8.43 2.57 5.04
CA MET A 35 -9.62 3.42 4.94
C MET A 35 -9.28 4.69 4.15
N ALA A 36 -10.10 4.99 3.14
CA ALA A 36 -10.06 6.25 2.42
C ALA A 36 -11.01 7.29 3.01
N ARG A 37 -10.82 8.56 2.65
CA ARG A 37 -11.61 9.68 3.18
C ARG A 37 -13.10 9.65 2.86
N ASP A 38 -13.50 8.87 1.85
CA ASP A 38 -14.90 8.64 1.46
C ASP A 38 -15.51 7.41 2.15
N SER A 39 -14.83 6.87 3.18
CA SER A 39 -15.21 5.67 3.92
C SER A 39 -15.19 4.37 3.11
N ILE A 40 -14.53 4.35 1.95
CA ILE A 40 -14.24 3.11 1.23
C ILE A 40 -12.98 2.44 1.81
N GLU A 41 -13.09 1.16 2.17
CA GLU A 41 -11.92 0.33 2.47
C GLU A 41 -11.32 -0.27 1.19
N TYR A 42 -10.00 -0.13 1.05
CA TYR A 42 -9.22 -0.79 0.02
C TYR A 42 -8.31 -1.84 0.64
N GLY A 43 -8.45 -3.09 0.19
CA GLY A 43 -7.51 -4.15 0.53
C GLY A 43 -6.21 -4.01 -0.25
N PHE A 44 -5.09 -4.29 0.42
CA PHE A 44 -3.79 -4.45 -0.22
C PHE A 44 -3.18 -5.76 0.24
N ARG A 45 -2.87 -6.64 -0.71
CA ARG A 45 -2.12 -7.87 -0.45
C ARG A 45 -0.64 -7.59 -0.64
N PHE A 46 0.11 -7.71 0.44
CA PHE A 46 1.54 -7.58 0.45
C PHE A 46 2.22 -8.95 0.37
N HIS A 47 3.28 -9.05 -0.42
CA HIS A 47 4.18 -10.21 -0.42
C HIS A 47 5.45 -9.87 0.37
N CYS A 48 5.68 -10.59 1.46
CA CYS A 48 6.66 -10.26 2.50
C CYS A 48 7.84 -11.26 2.60
N SER A 49 8.16 -12.00 1.54
CA SER A 49 9.37 -12.84 1.58
C SER A 49 10.63 -12.01 1.83
N ASP A 50 11.48 -12.50 2.73
CA ASP A 50 12.72 -11.87 3.21
C ASP A 50 12.52 -10.54 3.98
N TYR A 51 11.34 -10.37 4.57
CA TYR A 51 11.01 -9.20 5.37
C TYR A 51 11.83 -9.12 6.68
N PRO A 52 12.35 -7.93 7.08
CA PRO A 52 12.18 -6.62 6.45
C PRO A 52 13.36 -6.21 5.55
N GLN A 53 14.36 -7.08 5.36
CA GLN A 53 15.58 -6.78 4.61
C GLN A 53 15.26 -6.41 3.16
N THR A 54 14.35 -7.17 2.58
CA THR A 54 13.81 -6.90 1.26
C THR A 54 12.49 -6.12 1.39
N PRO A 55 12.31 -4.99 0.65
CA PRO A 55 11.03 -4.28 0.62
C PRO A 55 9.88 -5.19 0.19
N VAL A 56 8.67 -4.88 0.63
CA VAL A 56 7.47 -5.61 0.20
C VAL A 56 6.98 -5.09 -1.16
N THR A 57 6.20 -5.90 -1.86
CA THR A 57 5.37 -5.44 -2.98
C THR A 57 3.89 -5.55 -2.60
N ALA A 58 3.06 -4.64 -3.08
CA ALA A 58 1.64 -4.57 -2.72
C ALA A 58 0.73 -4.49 -3.95
N GLN A 59 -0.31 -5.32 -3.99
CA GLN A 59 -1.35 -5.28 -5.03
C GLN A 59 -2.70 -4.92 -4.40
N PRO A 60 -3.50 -4.00 -5.00
CA PRO A 60 -4.91 -3.81 -4.62
C PRO A 60 -5.67 -5.14 -4.69
N TRP A 61 -6.38 -5.47 -3.61
CA TRP A 61 -6.91 -6.81 -3.38
C TRP A 61 -8.37 -6.76 -2.94
N ASP A 62 -9.19 -7.62 -3.54
CA ASP A 62 -10.52 -7.93 -3.04
C ASP A 62 -10.39 -9.04 -2.00
N PHE A 63 -10.43 -8.65 -0.72
CA PHE A 63 -10.27 -9.60 0.38
C PHE A 63 -11.54 -10.41 0.69
N HIS A 64 -12.68 -10.09 0.08
CA HIS A 64 -13.89 -10.92 0.21
C HIS A 64 -13.80 -12.14 -0.70
N PHE A 65 -13.28 -11.95 -1.92
CA PHE A 65 -13.11 -13.01 -2.90
C PHE A 65 -11.69 -13.59 -2.95
N ASN A 66 -10.76 -12.98 -2.21
CA ASN A 66 -9.34 -13.31 -2.21
C ASN A 66 -8.72 -13.31 -3.62
N THR A 67 -8.96 -12.23 -4.36
CA THR A 67 -8.48 -12.03 -5.73
C THR A 67 -7.91 -10.61 -5.92
N PRO A 68 -7.13 -10.36 -7.00
CA PRO A 68 -6.78 -9.01 -7.37
C PRO A 68 -8.03 -8.13 -7.51
N LEU A 69 -7.97 -6.91 -6.99
CA LEU A 69 -9.08 -5.97 -7.08
C LEU A 69 -9.32 -5.59 -8.54
N SER A 70 -10.58 -5.66 -8.98
CA SER A 70 -10.97 -5.26 -10.33
C SER A 70 -10.57 -3.80 -10.62
N VAL A 71 -10.08 -3.53 -11.83
CA VAL A 71 -9.48 -2.25 -12.22
C VAL A 71 -10.40 -1.05 -12.00
N ASP A 72 -11.69 -1.21 -12.28
CA ASP A 72 -12.73 -0.21 -12.06
C ASP A 72 -12.89 0.20 -10.58
N LYS A 73 -12.47 -0.67 -9.67
CA LYS A 73 -12.52 -0.44 -8.22
C LYS A 73 -11.21 0.10 -7.66
N TRP A 74 -10.17 0.32 -8.47
CA TRP A 74 -8.92 0.93 -7.97
C TRP A 74 -9.14 2.39 -7.55
N PRO A 75 -8.39 2.89 -6.55
CA PRO A 75 -8.36 4.31 -6.23
C PRO A 75 -7.99 5.18 -7.45
N THR A 76 -8.59 6.36 -7.55
CA THR A 76 -8.28 7.35 -8.57
C THR A 76 -8.34 8.77 -8.01
N GLY A 77 -7.96 9.72 -8.86
CA GLY A 77 -8.16 11.14 -8.65
C GLY A 77 -7.18 11.94 -9.50
N ARG A 78 -6.52 12.93 -8.90
CA ARG A 78 -5.61 13.87 -9.57
C ARG A 78 -4.15 13.63 -9.19
N SER A 79 -3.25 14.25 -9.96
CA SER A 79 -1.83 14.36 -9.62
C SER A 79 -1.17 12.99 -9.36
N ARG A 80 -0.66 12.74 -8.14
CA ARG A 80 0.07 11.51 -7.78
C ARG A 80 -0.83 10.30 -7.51
N VAL A 81 -2.10 10.50 -7.14
CA VAL A 81 -3.02 9.40 -6.78
C VAL A 81 -3.23 8.42 -7.95
N PRO A 82 -3.67 8.83 -9.16
CA PRO A 82 -3.90 7.91 -10.26
C PRO A 82 -2.60 7.30 -10.82
N LEU A 83 -1.44 7.92 -10.53
CA LEU A 83 -0.12 7.38 -10.87
C LEU A 83 0.26 6.24 -9.92
N ALA A 84 0.16 6.46 -8.60
CA ALA A 84 0.45 5.43 -7.59
C ALA A 84 -0.47 4.22 -7.72
N PHE A 85 -1.76 4.46 -7.97
CA PHE A 85 -2.78 3.43 -8.18
C PHE A 85 -3.06 3.24 -9.68
N ASN A 86 -2.02 2.99 -10.46
CA ASN A 86 -2.11 2.76 -11.90
C ASN A 86 -2.23 1.25 -12.22
N PRO A 87 -3.38 0.75 -12.68
CA PRO A 87 -3.59 -0.66 -13.00
C PRO A 87 -2.74 -1.15 -14.19
N SER A 88 -2.29 -0.24 -15.06
CA SER A 88 -1.43 -0.57 -16.19
C SER A 88 0.05 -0.67 -15.79
N TRP A 89 0.41 -0.20 -14.58
CA TRP A 89 1.78 -0.30 -14.09
C TRP A 89 2.13 -1.73 -13.70
N LYS A 90 3.14 -2.32 -14.35
CA LYS A 90 3.55 -3.73 -14.17
C LYS A 90 2.35 -4.69 -14.10
N ASN A 91 1.37 -4.50 -14.98
CA ASN A 91 0.13 -5.28 -15.05
C ASN A 91 -0.66 -5.32 -13.73
N GLY A 92 -0.60 -4.24 -12.95
CA GLY A 92 -1.35 -4.09 -11.70
C GLY A 92 -0.87 -5.00 -10.58
N THR A 93 0.38 -5.50 -10.66
CA THR A 93 0.97 -6.41 -9.66
C THR A 93 1.68 -5.69 -8.52
N CYS A 94 1.86 -4.38 -8.62
CA CYS A 94 2.45 -3.51 -7.61
C CYS A 94 1.90 -2.08 -7.70
N LEU A 95 2.08 -1.28 -6.64
CA LEU A 95 1.80 0.16 -6.69
C LEU A 95 3.01 0.93 -7.19
N TYR A 96 2.78 2.04 -7.90
CA TYR A 96 3.85 2.92 -8.39
C TYR A 96 4.37 3.82 -7.25
N LEU A 97 5.08 3.20 -6.29
CA LEU A 97 5.59 3.86 -5.10
C LEU A 97 7.07 3.50 -4.86
N PRO A 98 7.92 4.45 -4.42
CA PRO A 98 9.34 4.18 -4.19
C PRO A 98 9.67 3.11 -3.13
N CYS A 99 8.78 2.88 -2.15
CA CYS A 99 8.95 1.82 -1.16
C CYS A 99 8.57 0.42 -1.66
N ASP A 100 7.98 0.31 -2.86
CA ASP A 100 7.59 -0.97 -3.43
C ASP A 100 8.79 -1.63 -4.12
N ARG A 101 9.06 -2.89 -3.76
CA ARG A 101 10.18 -3.65 -4.30
C ARG A 101 10.18 -3.74 -5.82
N LEU A 102 9.01 -3.95 -6.44
CA LEU A 102 8.94 -4.11 -7.88
C LEU A 102 9.01 -2.76 -8.58
N SER A 103 8.44 -1.70 -8.01
CA SER A 103 8.43 -0.39 -8.66
C SER A 103 9.75 0.35 -8.57
N ILE A 104 10.55 0.16 -7.51
CA ILE A 104 11.87 0.82 -7.39
C ILE A 104 12.88 0.31 -8.44
N GLU A 105 12.70 -0.90 -8.95
CA GLU A 105 13.53 -1.45 -10.03
C GLU A 105 13.44 -0.57 -11.30
N GLY A 106 14.59 -0.09 -11.77
CA GLY A 106 14.67 0.81 -12.93
C GLY A 106 14.37 2.29 -12.62
N HIS A 107 14.13 2.66 -11.36
CA HIS A 107 13.89 4.03 -10.92
C HIS A 107 14.96 4.53 -9.94
N ASP A 108 16.24 4.35 -10.26
CA ASP A 108 17.35 4.81 -9.41
C ASP A 108 17.26 6.30 -9.01
N PRO A 109 16.80 7.24 -9.87
CA PRO A 109 16.64 8.63 -9.48
C PRO A 109 15.68 8.86 -8.30
N TRP A 110 14.73 7.95 -8.02
CA TRP A 110 13.84 8.08 -6.86
C TRP A 110 14.58 8.07 -5.54
N ARG A 111 15.76 7.44 -5.48
CA ARG A 111 16.57 7.40 -4.27
C ARG A 111 17.01 8.79 -3.80
N THR A 112 17.15 9.73 -4.73
CA THR A 112 17.53 11.12 -4.45
C THR A 112 16.34 12.09 -4.57
N GLN A 113 15.37 11.81 -5.44
CA GLN A 113 14.19 12.67 -5.64
C GLN A 113 13.11 12.49 -4.56
N HIS A 114 12.95 11.28 -4.05
CA HIS A 114 11.90 10.90 -3.10
C HIS A 114 12.44 10.04 -1.94
N PRO A 115 13.54 10.46 -1.26
CA PRO A 115 14.12 9.68 -0.16
C PRO A 115 13.11 9.43 0.96
N GLU A 116 12.18 10.35 1.17
CA GLU A 116 11.09 10.27 2.13
C GLU A 116 10.03 9.23 1.76
N LEU A 117 10.06 8.62 0.58
CA LEU A 117 9.11 7.57 0.17
C LEU A 117 9.75 6.19 0.07
N LEU A 118 11.06 6.07 0.28
CA LEU A 118 11.78 4.79 0.20
C LEU A 118 11.39 3.83 1.31
N TRP A 119 11.64 2.54 1.09
CA TRP A 119 11.53 1.51 2.11
C TRP A 119 12.46 1.80 3.28
N ASP A 120 11.94 1.60 4.49
CA ASP A 120 12.65 1.79 5.75
C ASP A 120 12.41 0.53 6.58
N PRO A 121 13.40 -0.36 6.73
CA PRO A 121 13.22 -1.64 7.39
C PRO A 121 12.89 -1.50 8.88
N ASP A 122 13.23 -0.39 9.53
CA ASP A 122 12.92 -0.13 10.95
C ASP A 122 11.45 0.27 11.14
N LYS A 123 10.86 0.95 10.14
CA LYS A 123 9.42 1.24 10.12
C LYS A 123 8.60 0.08 9.54
N GLY A 124 9.22 -0.72 8.69
CA GLY A 124 8.61 -1.85 8.03
C GLY A 124 7.32 -1.50 7.30
N ILE A 125 6.28 -2.31 7.50
CA ILE A 125 5.04 -2.23 6.70
C ILE A 125 4.29 -0.92 6.98
N CYS A 126 4.47 -0.34 8.16
CA CYS A 126 3.90 0.96 8.50
C CYS A 126 4.44 2.10 7.62
N LYS A 127 5.64 1.96 7.04
CA LYS A 127 6.17 2.91 6.05
C LYS A 127 5.26 2.97 4.83
N TYR A 128 4.97 1.80 4.27
CA TYR A 128 4.16 1.66 3.08
C TYR A 128 2.70 2.07 3.37
N LEU A 129 2.12 1.56 4.46
CA LEU A 129 0.75 1.90 4.85
C LEU A 129 0.54 3.40 5.08
N GLY A 130 1.53 4.09 5.65
CA GLY A 130 1.49 5.54 5.82
C GLY A 130 1.34 6.27 4.48
N ILE A 131 2.12 5.90 3.47
CA ILE A 131 2.07 6.50 2.13
C ILE A 131 0.72 6.23 1.46
N ILE A 132 0.22 4.99 1.53
CA ILE A 132 -1.10 4.63 0.99
C ILE A 132 -2.19 5.46 1.67
N HIS A 133 -2.19 5.51 3.01
CA HIS A 133 -3.17 6.26 3.78
C HIS A 133 -3.14 7.76 3.44
N GLU A 134 -1.95 8.37 3.34
CA GLU A 134 -1.79 9.77 2.93
C GLU A 134 -2.41 10.04 1.56
N TYR A 135 -2.19 9.14 0.59
CA TYR A 135 -2.72 9.32 -0.76
C TYR A 135 -4.25 9.18 -0.77
N LEU A 136 -4.81 8.15 -0.11
CA LEU A 136 -6.24 7.89 -0.01
C LEU A 136 -7.01 8.94 0.82
N ASN A 137 -6.31 9.74 1.62
CA ASN A 137 -6.90 10.80 2.43
C ASN A 137 -6.50 12.22 1.97
N SER A 138 -5.79 12.33 0.84
CA SER A 138 -5.43 13.62 0.25
C SER A 138 -6.62 14.30 -0.45
N SER A 139 -6.47 15.59 -0.76
CA SER A 139 -7.41 16.33 -1.62
C SER A 139 -7.35 15.91 -3.09
N ASP A 140 -6.35 15.11 -3.47
CA ASP A 140 -6.19 14.60 -4.81
C ASP A 140 -6.88 13.25 -5.01
N TYR A 141 -7.35 12.60 -3.94
CA TYR A 141 -8.18 11.40 -4.02
C TYR A 141 -9.64 11.74 -4.33
N GLU A 142 -10.21 11.04 -5.31
CA GLU A 142 -11.57 11.29 -5.82
C GLU A 142 -12.44 10.03 -5.88
N GLY A 143 -12.03 8.92 -5.22
CA GLY A 143 -12.84 7.71 -5.15
C GLY A 143 -12.30 6.55 -5.99
N ARG A 144 -13.21 5.71 -6.48
CA ARG A 144 -12.93 4.60 -7.42
C ARG A 144 -13.00 5.09 -8.87
N ARG A 145 -12.34 4.39 -9.78
CA ARG A 145 -12.36 4.71 -11.21
C ARG A 145 -13.77 4.69 -11.83
N ASN A 146 -14.66 3.82 -11.34
CA ASN A 146 -16.09 3.82 -11.68
C ASN A 146 -16.97 4.17 -10.46
N ALA A 147 -16.72 5.32 -9.85
CA ALA A 147 -17.58 5.88 -8.80
C ALA A 147 -18.70 6.75 -9.40
#